data_AF-A0A942V548-F1
#
_entry.id   AF-A0A942V548-F1
#
_cell.length_a   1.000
_cell.length_b   1.000
_cell.length_c   1.000
_cell.angle_alpha   90.00
_cell.angle_beta   90.00
_cell.angle_gamma   90.00
#
_symmetry.space_group_name_H-M   'P 1'
#
loop_
_entity.id
_entity.type
_entity.pdbx_description
1 polymer ?
#
loop_
_entity_poly.entity_id
_entity_poly.type
_entity_poly.pdbx_seq_one_letter_code
_entity_poly.pdbx_strand_id
1 'polypeptide(L)'
;MKRTKKIMRFDIIDNQTGDKLGTVKDFIFSRQKLRIVAILVSEGGLFKEEKIIRYKNISSIGKDFITVEKKNIVEKLKDFPEIEKESESDNDIIGLPVLIEDGENIGYIDDIVFEEKNGTVMGFLLTDGIIQDILDGRNMLPFLEVMSITKKALIIDKQFKDDYEKNKEKFKKLLVLD
;
A
#
# COMPACT_ATOMS: atom_id res chain seq x y z
N MET A 1 3.80 4.19 -10.94
CA MET A 1 3.28 3.94 -9.56
C MET A 1 2.65 2.56 -9.51
N LYS A 2 2.42 2.00 -8.32
CA LYS A 2 1.87 0.65 -8.15
C LYS A 2 0.76 0.62 -7.09
N ARG A 3 -0.12 -0.37 -7.20
CA ARG A 3 -1.31 -0.58 -6.34
C ARG A 3 -1.22 -1.93 -5.65
N THR A 4 -1.39 -1.98 -4.34
CA THR A 4 -1.26 -3.24 -3.58
C THR A 4 -2.24 -4.29 -4.08
N LYS A 5 -3.53 -3.96 -4.27
CA LYS A 5 -4.53 -4.90 -4.82
C LYS A 5 -4.22 -5.43 -6.21
N LYS A 6 -3.57 -4.64 -7.07
CA LYS A 6 -3.20 -5.08 -8.43
C LYS A 6 -2.06 -6.10 -8.44
N ILE A 7 -1.21 -6.06 -7.43
CA ILE A 7 -0.02 -6.92 -7.32
C ILE A 7 -0.31 -8.15 -6.46
N MET A 8 -1.46 -8.17 -5.79
CA MET A 8 -1.90 -9.34 -5.08
C MET A 8 -1.88 -10.57 -5.98
N ARG A 9 -1.35 -11.67 -5.45
CA ARG A 9 -1.19 -12.95 -6.15
C ARG A 9 -0.16 -12.95 -7.28
N PHE A 10 0.66 -11.90 -7.44
CA PHE A 10 1.78 -11.97 -8.36
C PHE A 10 2.78 -13.03 -7.92
N ASP A 11 3.34 -13.71 -8.90
CA ASP A 11 4.45 -14.61 -8.66
C ASP A 11 5.71 -13.79 -8.35
N ILE A 12 6.51 -14.30 -7.42
CA ILE A 12 7.80 -13.73 -7.08
C ILE A 12 8.87 -14.65 -7.65
N ILE A 13 9.67 -14.11 -8.55
CA ILE A 13 10.62 -14.87 -9.37
C ILE A 13 12.05 -14.41 -9.06
N ASP A 14 12.95 -15.37 -8.89
CA ASP A 14 14.38 -15.08 -8.89
C ASP A 14 14.84 -14.71 -10.31
N ASN A 15 15.35 -13.49 -10.50
CA ASN A 15 15.74 -12.97 -11.81
C ASN A 15 16.95 -13.71 -12.41
N GLN A 16 17.75 -14.40 -11.59
CA GLN A 16 18.93 -15.14 -12.05
C GLN A 16 18.59 -16.58 -12.46
N THR A 17 17.72 -17.26 -11.71
CA THR A 17 17.39 -18.67 -11.97
C THR A 17 16.09 -18.86 -12.74
N GLY A 18 15.16 -17.90 -12.67
CA GLY A 18 13.81 -18.02 -13.18
C GLY A 18 12.88 -18.81 -12.26
N ASP A 19 13.35 -19.24 -11.09
CA ASP A 19 12.54 -20.02 -10.16
C ASP A 19 11.48 -19.18 -9.47
N LYS A 20 10.28 -19.75 -9.32
CA LYS A 20 9.22 -19.17 -8.49
C LYS A 20 9.56 -19.39 -7.02
N LEU A 21 9.77 -18.29 -6.31
CA LEU A 21 10.03 -18.26 -4.87
C LEU A 21 8.76 -18.28 -4.04
N GLY A 22 7.63 -17.87 -4.62
CA GLY A 22 6.34 -17.84 -3.96
C GLY A 22 5.39 -16.90 -4.67
N THR A 23 4.35 -16.52 -3.94
CA THR A 23 3.27 -15.65 -4.44
C THR A 23 3.02 -14.54 -3.41
N VAL A 24 2.74 -13.32 -3.87
CA VAL A 24 2.35 -12.19 -3.01
C VAL A 24 1.08 -12.54 -2.24
N LYS A 25 1.19 -12.68 -0.92
CA LYS A 25 0.08 -12.91 0.04
C LYS A 25 -0.49 -11.62 0.57
N ASP A 26 0.36 -10.66 0.91
CA ASP A 26 -0.04 -9.33 1.38
C ASP A 26 1.16 -8.37 1.39
N PHE A 27 0.94 -7.11 1.77
CA PHE A 27 1.94 -6.07 1.95
C PHE A 27 1.99 -5.60 3.40
N ILE A 28 3.19 -5.45 3.95
CA ILE A 28 3.39 -4.88 5.28
C ILE A 28 3.70 -3.39 5.11
N PHE A 29 2.76 -2.56 5.54
CA PHE A 29 2.87 -1.10 5.52
C PHE A 29 3.36 -0.58 6.87
N SER A 30 4.37 0.29 6.86
CA SER A 30 4.77 1.03 8.05
C SER A 30 4.14 2.41 8.06
N ARG A 31 3.26 2.66 9.03
CA ARG A 31 2.64 3.98 9.26
C ARG A 31 3.67 5.03 9.61
N GLN A 32 4.69 4.67 10.38
CA GLN A 32 5.75 5.58 10.80
C GLN A 32 6.66 5.98 9.64
N LYS A 33 7.01 5.03 8.77
CA LYS A 33 7.92 5.28 7.63
C LYS A 33 7.17 5.66 6.35
N LEU A 34 5.84 5.59 6.36
CA LEU A 34 4.95 5.86 5.23
C LEU A 34 5.38 5.11 3.97
N ARG A 35 5.67 3.81 4.13
CA ARG A 35 6.14 2.97 3.04
C ARG A 35 5.79 1.51 3.25
N ILE A 36 5.73 0.77 2.16
CA ILE A 36 5.77 -0.69 2.17
C ILE A 36 7.17 -1.13 2.61
N VAL A 37 7.25 -1.89 3.72
CA VAL A 37 8.52 -2.37 4.28
C VAL A 37 8.83 -3.81 3.90
N ALA A 38 7.80 -4.61 3.61
CA ALA A 38 7.94 -6.00 3.17
C ALA A 38 6.69 -6.50 2.44
N ILE A 39 6.86 -7.62 1.75
CA ILE A 39 5.79 -8.41 1.12
C ILE A 39 5.68 -9.71 1.89
N LEU A 40 4.48 -10.09 2.32
CA LEU A 40 4.17 -11.41 2.83
C LEU A 40 4.10 -12.40 1.67
N VAL A 41 4.74 -13.55 1.82
CA VAL A 41 4.89 -14.56 0.77
C VAL A 41 4.09 -15.81 1.12
N SER A 42 3.32 -16.31 0.15
CA SER A 42 2.72 -17.64 0.18
C SER A 42 3.50 -18.60 -0.70
N GLU A 43 4.03 -19.68 -0.13
CA GLU A 43 4.78 -20.72 -0.86
C GLU A 43 3.90 -21.92 -1.28
N GLY A 44 2.61 -21.92 -0.92
CA GLY A 44 1.72 -23.07 -1.10
C GLY A 44 1.99 -24.19 -0.08
N GLY A 45 0.96 -24.58 0.66
CA GLY A 45 1.03 -25.62 1.70
C GLY A 45 0.58 -25.14 3.08
N LEU A 46 0.48 -26.08 4.03
CA LEU A 46 -0.01 -25.87 5.41
C LEU A 46 1.08 -25.32 6.36
N PHE A 47 2.11 -24.64 5.85
CA PHE A 47 3.14 -24.05 6.71
C PHE A 47 2.57 -22.84 7.46
N LYS A 48 2.56 -22.93 8.80
CA LYS A 48 2.05 -21.89 9.69
C LYS A 48 2.97 -20.69 9.85
N GLU A 49 4.22 -20.80 9.43
CA GLU A 49 5.21 -19.76 9.65
C GLU A 49 5.15 -18.72 8.54
N GLU A 50 4.89 -17.46 8.90
CA GLU A 50 4.81 -16.37 7.94
C GLU A 50 6.20 -16.00 7.41
N LYS A 51 6.27 -15.85 6.10
CA LYS A 51 7.49 -15.52 5.37
C LYS A 51 7.34 -14.20 4.66
N ILE A 52 8.45 -13.48 4.54
CA ILE A 52 8.51 -12.17 3.92
C ILE A 52 9.65 -12.04 2.94
N ILE A 53 9.50 -11.08 2.05
CA ILE A 53 10.61 -10.44 1.33
C ILE A 53 10.58 -8.97 1.70
N ARG A 54 11.69 -8.48 2.27
CA ARG A 54 11.83 -7.05 2.59
C ARG A 54 11.83 -6.24 1.30
N TYR A 55 11.14 -5.09 1.30
CA TYR A 55 10.92 -4.29 0.10
C TYR A 55 12.24 -3.86 -0.58
N LYS A 56 13.28 -3.59 0.22
CA LYS A 56 14.64 -3.25 -0.25
C LYS A 56 15.30 -4.32 -1.14
N ASN A 57 14.75 -5.53 -1.17
CA ASN A 57 15.26 -6.65 -1.95
C ASN A 57 14.45 -6.90 -3.23
N ILE A 58 13.39 -6.11 -3.47
CA ILE A 58 12.61 -6.14 -4.71
C ILE A 58 13.42 -5.42 -5.79
N SER A 59 13.63 -6.10 -6.92
CA SER A 59 14.38 -5.54 -8.06
C SER A 59 13.45 -4.82 -9.03
N SER A 60 12.32 -5.44 -9.38
CA SER A 60 11.27 -4.79 -10.18
C SER A 60 9.89 -5.37 -9.91
N ILE A 61 8.86 -4.57 -10.17
CA ILE A 61 7.46 -5.00 -10.15
C ILE A 61 6.94 -4.88 -11.57
N GLY A 62 6.84 -6.01 -12.26
CA GLY A 62 6.38 -6.09 -13.64
C GLY A 62 4.88 -5.91 -13.81
N LYS A 63 4.38 -6.39 -14.95
CA LYS A 63 2.94 -6.43 -15.26
C LYS A 63 2.24 -7.59 -14.57
N ASP A 64 2.93 -8.72 -14.41
CA ASP A 64 2.33 -9.98 -13.96
C ASP A 64 3.12 -10.68 -12.83
N PHE A 65 4.37 -10.27 -12.57
CA PHE A 65 5.24 -10.86 -11.55
C PHE A 65 6.20 -9.82 -10.95
N ILE A 66 6.77 -10.17 -9.80
CA ILE A 66 7.81 -9.43 -9.10
C ILE A 66 9.14 -10.16 -9.27
N THR A 67 10.23 -9.43 -9.47
CA THR A 67 11.58 -10.01 -9.52
C THR A 67 12.44 -9.62 -8.33
N VAL A 68 13.35 -10.51 -7.96
CA VAL A 68 14.40 -10.32 -6.95
C VAL A 68 15.72 -10.85 -7.48
N GLU A 69 16.86 -10.33 -7.00
CA GLU A 69 18.18 -10.69 -7.52
C GLU A 69 19.12 -11.37 -6.50
N LYS A 70 18.65 -11.59 -5.27
CA LYS A 70 19.47 -12.16 -4.19
C LYS A 70 19.02 -13.56 -3.83
N LYS A 71 19.99 -14.45 -3.63
CA LYS A 71 19.76 -15.78 -3.05
C LYS A 71 19.22 -15.67 -1.62
N ASN A 72 18.39 -16.64 -1.23
CA ASN A 72 17.84 -16.79 0.13
C ASN A 72 17.11 -15.54 0.65
N ILE A 73 16.28 -14.93 -0.21
CA ILE A 73 15.61 -13.68 0.10
C ILE A 73 14.27 -13.85 0.84
N VAL A 74 13.73 -15.08 0.84
CA VAL A 74 12.50 -15.41 1.56
C VAL A 74 12.89 -15.73 2.99
N GLU A 75 12.61 -14.80 3.88
CA GLU A 75 13.01 -14.82 5.29
C GLU A 75 11.78 -15.02 6.18
N LYS A 76 11.94 -15.48 7.42
CA LYS A 76 10.82 -15.64 8.35
C LYS A 76 10.46 -14.27 8.93
N LEU A 77 9.17 -13.96 9.05
CA LEU A 77 8.71 -12.68 9.60
C LEU A 77 9.25 -12.45 11.02
N LYS A 78 9.20 -13.49 11.86
CA LYS A 78 9.65 -13.47 13.26
C LYS A 78 11.14 -13.15 13.45
N ASP A 79 11.95 -13.27 12.40
CA ASP A 79 13.37 -12.91 12.45
C ASP A 79 13.56 -11.37 12.35
N PHE A 80 12.47 -10.62 12.10
CA PHE A 80 12.43 -9.16 12.00
C PHE A 80 11.33 -8.58 12.90
N PRO A 81 11.54 -8.48 14.22
CA PRO A 81 10.54 -7.98 15.17
C PRO A 81 9.99 -6.59 14.81
N GLU A 82 10.80 -5.74 14.18
CA GLU A 82 10.38 -4.42 13.73
C GLU A 82 9.41 -4.44 12.55
N ILE A 83 9.46 -5.49 11.72
CA ILE A 83 8.52 -5.70 10.60
C ILE A 83 7.31 -6.49 11.09
N GLU A 84 7.51 -7.48 11.97
CA GLU A 84 6.45 -8.26 12.61
C GLU A 84 5.46 -7.34 13.33
N LYS A 85 5.95 -6.38 14.11
CA LYS A 85 5.10 -5.38 14.75
C LYS A 85 4.23 -4.60 13.76
N GLU A 86 4.77 -4.24 12.60
CA GLU A 86 4.03 -3.49 11.55
C GLU A 86 3.00 -4.38 10.81
N SER A 87 3.08 -5.71 10.94
CA SER A 87 2.14 -6.67 10.34
C SER A 87 0.92 -6.99 11.22
N GLU A 88 0.94 -6.56 12.48
CA GLU A 88 -0.18 -6.75 13.40
C GLU A 88 -1.46 -6.11 12.85
N SER A 89 -2.63 -6.73 13.10
CA SER A 89 -3.92 -6.24 12.60
C SER A 89 -4.24 -4.79 12.97
N ASP A 90 -3.74 -4.33 14.12
CA ASP A 90 -3.90 -2.94 14.58
C ASP A 90 -3.20 -1.91 13.68
N ASN A 91 -2.28 -2.37 12.82
CA ASN A 91 -1.55 -1.57 11.85
C ASN A 91 -2.14 -1.61 10.44
N ASP A 92 -3.13 -2.49 10.19
CA ASP A 92 -3.86 -2.47 8.93
C ASP A 92 -4.58 -1.13 8.74
N ILE A 93 -4.46 -0.57 7.55
CA ILE A 93 -5.10 0.69 7.19
C ILE A 93 -6.25 0.50 6.22
N ILE A 94 -6.35 -0.67 5.58
CA ILE A 94 -7.46 -0.98 4.69
C ILE A 94 -8.75 -1.04 5.51
N GLY A 95 -9.80 -0.41 5.00
CA GLY A 95 -11.09 -0.28 5.67
C GLY A 95 -11.15 0.80 6.76
N LEU A 96 -10.06 1.51 7.06
CA LEU A 96 -10.13 2.64 7.98
C LEU A 96 -10.96 3.78 7.36
N PRO A 97 -11.87 4.41 8.14
CA PRO A 97 -12.57 5.61 7.70
C PRO A 97 -11.59 6.77 7.53
N VAL A 98 -11.88 7.62 6.55
CA VAL A 98 -11.21 8.89 6.31
C VAL A 98 -12.14 10.00 6.80
N LEU A 99 -11.69 10.72 7.82
CA LEU A 99 -12.47 11.74 8.51
C LEU A 99 -11.85 13.12 8.30
N ILE A 100 -12.69 14.12 8.12
CA ILE A 100 -12.31 15.53 8.27
C ILE A 100 -12.26 15.86 9.77
N GLU A 101 -11.43 16.82 10.17
CA GLU A 101 -11.35 17.28 11.57
C GLU A 101 -12.70 17.66 12.21
N ASP A 102 -13.67 18.10 11.42
CA ASP A 102 -15.04 18.40 11.89
C ASP A 102 -15.94 17.15 12.04
N GLY A 103 -15.39 15.97 11.79
CA GLY A 103 -16.02 14.67 11.99
C GLY A 103 -16.75 14.12 10.77
N GLU A 104 -16.75 14.82 9.63
CA GLU A 104 -17.33 14.33 8.39
C GLU A 104 -16.55 13.11 7.86
N ASN A 105 -17.24 11.99 7.63
CA ASN A 105 -16.66 10.82 6.98
C ASN A 105 -16.76 10.95 5.47
N ILE A 106 -15.61 10.93 4.79
CA ILE A 106 -15.49 11.05 3.34
C ILE A 106 -15.09 9.74 2.66
N GLY A 107 -15.07 8.63 3.40
CA GLY A 107 -15.01 7.28 2.89
C GLY A 107 -14.06 6.36 3.63
N TYR A 108 -13.69 5.25 3.00
CA TYR A 108 -12.87 4.21 3.61
C TYR A 108 -11.70 3.86 2.71
N ILE A 109 -10.53 3.64 3.29
CA ILE A 109 -9.33 3.24 2.54
C ILE A 109 -9.57 1.88 1.88
N ASP A 110 -9.49 1.84 0.56
CA ASP A 110 -9.65 0.64 -0.27
C ASP A 110 -8.31 -0.02 -0.64
N ASP A 111 -7.31 0.78 -1.00
CA ASP A 111 -6.04 0.29 -1.55
C ASP A 111 -4.91 1.28 -1.28
N ILE A 112 -3.67 0.81 -1.27
CA ILE A 112 -2.48 1.64 -1.11
C ILE A 112 -1.81 1.85 -2.46
N VAL A 113 -1.49 3.11 -2.75
CA VAL A 113 -0.73 3.50 -3.94
C VAL A 113 0.68 3.88 -3.53
N PHE A 114 1.69 3.26 -4.14
CA PHE A 114 3.09 3.46 -3.77
C PHE A 114 4.03 3.60 -4.96
N GLU A 115 5.20 4.18 -4.71
CA GLU A 115 6.30 4.29 -5.66
C GLU A 115 7.08 2.96 -5.73
N GLU A 116 7.18 2.38 -6.92
CA GLU A 116 7.88 1.10 -7.14
C GLU A 116 9.34 1.13 -6.66
N LYS A 117 10.04 2.25 -6.88
CA LYS A 117 11.47 2.37 -6.61
C LYS A 117 11.85 2.07 -5.16
N ASN A 118 11.00 2.43 -4.20
CA ASN A 118 11.37 2.41 -2.79
C ASN A 118 10.19 2.07 -1.86
N GLY A 119 8.99 1.84 -2.38
CA GLY A 119 7.81 1.47 -1.61
C GLY A 119 7.14 2.63 -0.90
N THR A 120 7.58 3.88 -1.12
CA THR A 120 6.99 5.07 -0.49
C THR A 120 5.52 5.17 -0.86
N VAL A 121 4.66 5.30 0.15
CA VAL A 121 3.23 5.48 -0.07
C VAL A 121 2.98 6.88 -0.62
N MET A 122 2.30 6.92 -1.75
CA MET A 122 1.93 8.15 -2.46
C MET A 122 0.48 8.55 -2.19
N GLY A 123 -0.34 7.62 -1.69
CA GLY A 123 -1.72 7.88 -1.31
C GLY A 123 -2.56 6.62 -1.20
N PHE A 124 -3.86 6.81 -1.07
CA PHE A 124 -4.85 5.78 -0.80
C PHE A 124 -6.00 5.86 -1.79
N LEU A 125 -6.52 4.72 -2.24
CA LEU A 125 -7.81 4.68 -2.92
C LEU A 125 -8.94 4.59 -1.89
N LEU A 126 -10.12 5.14 -2.17
CA LEU A 126 -11.28 5.12 -1.27
C LEU A 126 -12.47 4.34 -1.88
N THR A 127 -13.27 3.63 -1.06
CA THR A 127 -14.46 2.89 -1.53
C THR A 127 -15.71 3.77 -1.68
N ASP A 128 -16.03 4.61 -0.69
CA ASP A 128 -17.34 5.26 -0.58
C ASP A 128 -17.24 6.66 0.03
N GLY A 129 -17.14 7.71 -0.80
CA GLY A 129 -17.02 9.10 -0.33
C GLY A 129 -18.00 10.04 -1.01
N ILE A 130 -18.64 10.92 -0.22
CA ILE A 130 -19.57 11.97 -0.68
C ILE A 130 -18.82 13.14 -1.34
N ILE A 131 -17.80 12.87 -2.15
CA ILE A 131 -17.40 13.85 -3.16
C ILE A 131 -18.24 13.49 -4.38
N GLN A 132 -19.43 14.10 -4.50
CA GLN A 132 -20.50 13.79 -5.46
C GLN A 132 -20.09 13.71 -6.94
N ASP A 133 -18.86 14.04 -7.28
CA ASP A 133 -18.24 13.71 -8.56
C ASP A 133 -17.56 12.32 -8.52
N ILE A 134 -18.37 11.33 -8.16
CA ILE A 134 -18.11 9.89 -8.28
C ILE A 134 -18.10 9.45 -9.77
N LEU A 135 -18.19 10.41 -10.72
CA LEU A 135 -18.44 10.17 -12.14
C LEU A 135 -17.18 9.92 -13.00
N ASP A 136 -15.97 10.10 -12.48
CA ASP A 136 -14.73 9.97 -13.27
C ASP A 136 -13.77 8.85 -12.81
N GLY A 137 -14.18 7.99 -11.87
CA GLY A 137 -13.46 6.75 -11.55
C GLY A 137 -12.09 6.89 -10.89
N ARG A 138 -11.82 8.00 -10.18
CA ARG A 138 -10.54 8.21 -9.46
C ARG A 138 -10.73 8.65 -8.02
N ASN A 139 -11.00 7.67 -7.16
CA ASN A 139 -11.12 7.81 -5.71
C ASN A 139 -9.74 7.85 -5.01
N MET A 140 -8.75 8.59 -5.52
CA MET A 140 -7.43 8.63 -4.87
C MET A 140 -7.24 9.87 -4.00
N LEU A 141 -6.90 9.62 -2.74
CA LEU A 141 -6.45 10.58 -1.76
C LEU A 141 -4.91 10.58 -1.74
N PRO A 142 -4.22 11.61 -2.27
CA PRO A 142 -2.77 11.69 -2.19
C PRO A 142 -2.33 11.79 -0.73
N PHE A 143 -1.26 11.10 -0.36
CA PHE A 143 -0.70 11.25 0.98
C PHE A 143 -0.05 12.63 1.11
N LEU A 144 -0.39 13.38 2.16
CA LEU A 144 0.23 14.64 2.52
C LEU A 144 0.69 14.61 3.98
N GLU A 145 1.74 15.37 4.29
CA GLU A 145 2.30 15.46 5.66
C GLU A 145 1.27 15.94 6.71
N VAL A 146 0.21 16.62 6.28
CA VAL A 146 -0.87 17.11 7.14
C VAL A 146 -1.88 16.02 7.55
N MET A 147 -1.72 14.78 7.07
CA MET A 147 -2.62 13.68 7.40
C MET A 147 -2.17 12.93 8.65
N SER A 148 -3.11 12.61 9.54
CA SER A 148 -2.84 11.83 10.76
C SER A 148 -3.44 10.43 10.65
N ILE A 149 -2.60 9.39 10.69
CA ILE A 149 -3.04 7.98 10.68
C ILE A 149 -3.11 7.48 12.11
N THR A 150 -4.32 7.19 12.57
CA THR A 150 -4.56 6.54 13.87
C THR A 150 -4.92 5.07 13.67
N LYS A 151 -5.06 4.31 14.76
CA LYS A 151 -5.60 2.94 14.71
C LYS A 151 -7.06 2.85 14.23
N LYS A 152 -7.80 3.98 14.20
CA LYS A 152 -9.24 3.98 13.96
C LYS A 152 -9.68 4.79 12.74
N ALA A 153 -8.84 5.70 12.26
CA ALA A 153 -9.17 6.59 11.16
C ALA A 153 -7.91 7.25 10.57
N LEU A 154 -7.99 7.62 9.30
CA LEU A 154 -7.16 8.64 8.68
C LEU A 154 -7.85 10.00 8.83
N ILE A 155 -7.20 10.96 9.47
CA ILE A 155 -7.76 12.31 9.69
C ILE A 155 -7.09 13.29 8.75
N ILE A 156 -7.90 14.10 8.07
CA ILE A 156 -7.46 15.17 7.17
C ILE A 156 -7.93 16.55 7.69
N ASP A 157 -7.07 17.56 7.55
CA ASP A 157 -7.44 18.96 7.82
C ASP A 157 -8.56 19.41 6.87
N LYS A 158 -9.48 20.22 7.37
CA LYS A 158 -10.54 20.86 6.59
C LYS A 158 -10.00 21.67 5.41
N GLN A 159 -8.85 22.34 5.56
CA GLN A 159 -8.22 23.08 4.46
C GLN A 159 -7.89 22.17 3.27
N PHE A 160 -7.52 20.92 3.55
CA PHE A 160 -7.24 19.94 2.49
C PHE A 160 -8.50 19.59 1.69
N LYS A 161 -9.67 19.50 2.31
CA LYS A 161 -10.94 19.27 1.58
C LYS A 161 -11.16 20.37 0.55
N ASP A 162 -11.09 21.62 1.01
CA ASP A 162 -11.32 22.79 0.17
C ASP A 162 -10.28 22.87 -0.97
N ASP A 163 -9.01 22.57 -0.68
CA ASP A 163 -7.94 22.58 -1.66
C ASP A 163 -8.05 21.43 -2.67
N TYR A 164 -8.46 20.24 -2.22
CA TYR A 164 -8.69 19.08 -3.08
C TYR A 164 -9.85 19.34 -4.04
N GLU A 165 -10.96 19.89 -3.57
CA GLU A 165 -12.10 20.26 -4.41
C GLU A 165 -11.72 21.34 -5.43
N LYS A 166 -10.99 22.39 -5.01
CA LYS A 166 -10.54 23.48 -5.91
C LYS A 166 -9.50 23.04 -6.94
N ASN A 167 -8.59 22.13 -6.59
CA ASN A 167 -7.46 21.72 -7.43
C ASN A 167 -7.63 20.33 -8.04
N LYS A 168 -8.86 19.81 -8.05
CA LYS A 168 -9.16 18.44 -8.45
C LYS A 168 -8.56 18.05 -9.79
N GLU A 169 -8.59 18.93 -10.80
CA GLU A 169 -8.00 18.67 -12.12
C GLU A 169 -6.47 18.56 -12.10
N LYS A 170 -5.79 19.29 -11.21
CA LYS A 170 -4.35 19.21 -11.02
C LYS A 170 -3.96 17.90 -10.32
N PHE A 171 -4.74 17.50 -9.32
CA PHE A 171 -4.60 16.18 -8.70
C PHE A 171 -4.91 15.06 -9.69
N LYS A 172 -5.95 15.19 -10.53
CA LYS A 172 -6.23 14.25 -11.63
C LYS A 172 -5.00 14.07 -12.52
N LYS A 173 -4.29 15.13 -12.92
CA LYS A 173 -3.07 15.03 -13.74
C LYS A 173 -1.90 14.32 -13.05
N LEU A 174 -1.72 14.53 -11.74
CA LEU A 174 -0.73 13.78 -10.94
C LEU A 174 -1.02 12.27 -10.90
N LEU A 175 -2.29 11.89 -11.07
CA LEU A 175 -2.81 10.53 -11.02
C LEU A 175 -2.92 9.85 -12.40
N VAL A 176 -2.66 10.58 -13.50
CA VAL A 176 -2.70 10.05 -14.90
C VAL A 176 -1.33 9.53 -15.35
N LEU A 177 -0.30 9.61 -14.50
CA LEU A 177 1.03 9.12 -14.85
C LEU A 177 1.08 7.59 -14.68
N ASP A 178 0.48 6.89 -15.65
CA ASP A 178 0.87 5.55 -16.07
C ASP A 178 2.23 5.61 -16.80
#